data_AF-A0A1F8QT24-F1
#
_entry.id   AF-A0A1F8QT24-F1
#
_cell.length_a   1.000
_cell.length_b   1.000
_cell.length_c   1.000
_cell.angle_alpha   90.00
_cell.angle_beta   90.00
_cell.angle_gamma   90.00
#
_symmetry.space_group_name_H-M   'P 1'
#
loop_
_entity.id
_entity.type
_entity.pdbx_description
1 polymer ?
#
loop_
_entity_poly.entity_id
_entity_poly.type
_entity_poly.pdbx_seq_one_letter_code
_entity_poly.pdbx_strand_id
1 'polypeptide(L)'
;MKIILDRRGCNCWDAPCETHFGWHFLRDEITPIDCTAEMVEDGKSEITFYILDRDGVDKILIVDESNRDEAYDSWRTAWEKQHAAGKE
;
A
#
# COMPACT_ATOMS: atom_id res chain seq x y z
N MET A 1 7.58 -4.25 8.32
CA MET A 1 6.35 -3.64 8.91
C MET A 1 5.13 -4.11 8.12
N LYS A 2 3.93 -4.14 8.70
CA LYS A 2 2.67 -4.44 8.02
C LYS A 2 1.67 -3.31 8.20
N ILE A 3 1.02 -2.87 7.12
CA ILE A 3 0.05 -1.77 7.11
C ILE A 3 -1.24 -2.26 6.45
N ILE A 4 -2.36 -2.10 7.14
CA ILE A 4 -3.70 -2.44 6.63
C ILE A 4 -4.40 -1.15 6.22
N LEU A 5 -4.75 -1.06 4.94
CA LEU A 5 -5.48 0.07 4.36
C LEU A 5 -6.88 -0.38 3.97
N ASP A 6 -7.91 0.23 4.57
CA ASP A 6 -9.30 0.03 4.18
C ASP A 6 -9.77 1.17 3.27
N ARG A 7 -9.71 0.95 1.96
CA ARG A 7 -10.18 1.93 0.96
C ARG A 7 -11.70 1.96 0.85
N ARG A 8 -12.38 0.95 1.37
CA ARG A 8 -13.84 0.85 1.42
C ARG A 8 -14.45 1.92 2.31
N GLY A 9 -13.80 2.21 3.45
CA GLY A 9 -14.17 3.26 4.39
C GLY A 9 -13.59 4.65 4.10
N CYS A 10 -12.62 4.80 3.19
CA CYS A 10 -12.08 6.13 2.90
C CYS A 10 -13.13 7.05 2.25
N ASN A 11 -13.11 8.33 2.62
CA ASN A 11 -13.88 9.38 1.93
C ASN A 11 -13.21 9.92 0.65
N CYS A 12 -11.97 9.51 0.38
CA CYS A 12 -11.16 9.95 -0.75
C CYS A 12 -11.51 9.18 -2.05
N TRP A 13 -11.42 9.85 -3.20
CA TRP A 13 -11.58 9.22 -4.52
C TRP A 13 -10.30 8.50 -4.95
N ASP A 14 -10.36 7.73 -6.05
CA ASP A 14 -9.31 6.77 -6.43
C ASP A 14 -7.92 7.41 -6.64
N ALA A 15 -7.82 8.46 -7.46
CA ALA A 15 -6.57 9.18 -7.70
C ALA A 15 -5.93 9.79 -6.43
N PRO A 16 -6.68 10.48 -5.54
CA PRO A 16 -6.13 10.93 -4.26
C PRO A 16 -5.63 9.79 -3.36
N CYS A 17 -6.28 8.61 -3.39
CA CYS A 17 -5.79 7.46 -2.63
C CYS A 17 -4.38 7.05 -3.07
N GLU A 18 -4.12 7.03 -4.38
CA GLU A 18 -2.81 6.66 -4.91
C GLU A 18 -1.75 7.68 -4.53
N THR A 19 -2.04 8.98 -4.65
CA THR A 19 -1.11 10.04 -4.24
C THR A 19 -0.83 9.98 -2.74
N HIS A 20 -1.87 9.78 -1.92
CA HIS A 20 -1.72 9.67 -0.48
C HIS A 20 -0.86 8.45 -0.10
N PHE A 21 -0.96 7.33 -0.83
CA PHE A 21 -0.18 6.13 -0.53
C PHE A 21 1.32 6.42 -0.53
N GLY A 22 1.86 6.94 -1.65
CA GLY A 22 3.28 7.24 -1.77
C GLY A 22 3.74 8.31 -0.77
N TRP A 23 2.95 9.37 -0.59
CA TRP A 23 3.29 10.48 0.29
C TRP A 23 3.28 10.12 1.79
N HIS A 24 2.37 9.25 2.21
CA HIS A 24 2.16 8.97 3.65
C HIS A 24 2.88 7.72 4.14
N PHE A 25 3.12 6.72 3.28
CA PHE A 25 3.66 5.43 3.73
C PHE A 25 5.05 5.12 3.18
N LEU A 26 5.49 5.79 2.11
CA LEU A 26 6.78 5.51 1.46
C LEU A 26 7.82 6.64 1.63
N ARG A 27 7.59 7.58 2.53
CA ARG A 27 8.59 8.55 3.00
C ARG A 27 9.34 8.02 4.23
N ASP A 28 10.35 8.75 4.70
CA ASP A 28 11.07 8.42 5.94
C ASP A 28 10.14 8.34 7.16
N GLU A 29 9.11 9.19 7.20
CA GLU A 29 8.11 9.20 8.27
C GLU A 29 6.77 8.69 7.74
N ILE A 30 6.28 7.61 8.35
CA ILE A 30 4.97 7.04 8.04
C ILE A 30 3.89 7.81 8.81
N THR A 31 2.97 8.43 8.07
CA THR A 31 1.88 9.22 8.65
C THR A 31 0.54 8.53 8.36
N PRO A 32 -0.14 7.94 9.34
CA PRO A 32 -1.44 7.31 9.12
C PRO A 32 -2.48 8.33 8.66
N ILE A 33 -3.38 7.89 7.78
CA ILE A 33 -4.50 8.69 7.24
C ILE A 33 -5.82 7.97 7.49
N ASP A 34 -6.95 8.57 7.12
CA ASP A 34 -8.29 7.96 7.30
C ASP A 34 -8.44 6.54 6.71
N CYS A 35 -7.65 6.19 5.69
CA CYS A 35 -7.64 4.83 5.13
C CYS A 35 -6.89 3.81 5.99
N THR A 36 -6.04 4.25 6.92
CA THR A 36 -5.20 3.36 7.72
C THR A 36 -6.03 2.71 8.80
N ALA A 37 -6.34 1.43 8.60
CA ALA A 37 -7.07 0.63 9.57
C ALA A 37 -6.16 0.18 10.72
N GLU A 38 -4.96 -0.30 10.38
CA GLU A 38 -4.01 -0.83 11.38
C GLU A 38 -2.57 -0.77 10.86
N MET A 39 -1.61 -0.61 11.79
CA MET A 39 -0.18 -0.74 11.52
C MET A 39 0.43 -1.68 12.55
N VAL A 40 1.15 -2.70 12.07
CA VAL A 40 1.76 -3.75 12.88
C VAL A 40 3.25 -3.81 12.58
N GLU A 41 4.07 -3.75 13.62
CA GLU A 41 5.51 -3.95 13.48
C GLU A 41 5.82 -5.45 13.46
N ASP A 42 6.35 -5.93 12.33
CA ASP A 42 6.66 -7.34 12.07
C ASP A 42 8.18 -7.63 12.07
N GLY A 43 9.02 -6.62 12.33
CA GLY A 43 10.48 -6.77 12.37
C GLY A 43 11.16 -7.04 11.01
N LYS A 44 10.40 -7.14 9.91
CA LYS A 44 10.94 -7.24 8.55
C LYS A 44 11.33 -5.88 7.96
N SER A 45 12.37 -5.90 7.12
CA SER A 45 12.86 -4.75 6.34
C SER A 45 11.87 -4.28 5.28
N GLU A 46 11.10 -5.21 4.70
CA GLU A 46 10.02 -4.91 3.77
C GLU A 46 8.76 -4.40 4.50
N ILE A 47 7.95 -3.63 3.78
CA ILE A 47 6.65 -3.14 4.23
C ILE A 47 5.57 -3.89 3.47
N THR A 48 4.76 -4.68 4.18
CA THR A 48 3.61 -5.39 3.60
C THR A 48 2.35 -4.54 3.73
N PHE A 49 1.77 -4.15 2.60
CA PHE A 49 0.50 -3.45 2.54
C PHE A 49 -0.63 -4.42 2.24
N TYR A 50 -1.64 -4.46 3.11
CA TYR A 50 -2.90 -5.15 2.90
C TYR A 50 -3.97 -4.12 2.58
N ILE A 51 -4.39 -4.07 1.32
CA ILE A 51 -5.28 -3.04 0.79
C ILE A 51 -6.64 -3.68 0.52
N LEU A 52 -7.60 -3.37 1.37
CA LEU A 52 -9.00 -3.75 1.20
C LEU A 52 -9.62 -2.78 0.19
N ASP A 53 -9.64 -3.19 -1.08
CA ASP A 53 -10.05 -2.31 -2.17
C ASP A 53 -11.57 -2.24 -2.34
N ARG A 54 -12.02 -1.17 -3.01
CA ARG A 54 -13.42 -0.94 -3.37
C ARG A 54 -13.89 -1.84 -4.50
N ASP A 55 -12.97 -2.36 -5.33
CA ASP A 55 -13.33 -3.34 -6.36
C ASP A 55 -13.70 -4.73 -5.80
N GLY A 56 -13.57 -4.93 -4.49
CA GLY A 56 -13.91 -6.17 -3.80
C GLY A 56 -12.78 -7.19 -3.77
N VAL A 57 -11.65 -6.93 -4.44
CA VAL A 57 -10.43 -7.76 -4.36
C VAL A 57 -9.46 -7.15 -3.37
N ASP A 58 -9.14 -7.92 -2.32
CA ASP A 58 -8.10 -7.59 -1.37
C ASP A 58 -6.72 -7.75 -2.04
N LYS A 59 -5.85 -6.75 -1.87
CA LYS A 59 -4.55 -6.69 -2.53
C LYS A 59 -3.44 -6.72 -1.48
N ILE A 60 -2.46 -7.58 -1.70
CA ILE A 60 -1.26 -7.67 -0.87
C ILE A 60 -0.11 -7.13 -1.70
N LEU A 61 0.49 -6.03 -1.28
CA LEU A 61 1.64 -5.41 -1.93
C LEU A 61 2.81 -5.42 -0.96
N ILE A 62 3.89 -6.11 -1.32
CA ILE A 62 5.13 -6.12 -0.56
C ILE A 62 6.07 -5.05 -1.13
N VAL A 63 6.45 -4.07 -0.33
CA VAL A 63 7.35 -2.99 -0.75
C VAL A 63 8.71 -3.14 -0.08
N ASP A 64 9.75 -3.25 -0.89
CA ASP A 64 11.15 -3.23 -0.51
C ASP A 64 11.91 -2.14 -1.28
N GLU A 65 13.22 -1.98 -1.06
CA GLU A 65 14.02 -0.96 -1.75
C GLU A 65 13.99 -1.10 -3.28
N SER A 66 13.82 -2.33 -3.80
CA SER A 66 13.84 -2.63 -5.23
C SER A 66 12.61 -2.16 -6.00
N ASN A 67 11.47 -1.99 -5.31
CA ASN A 67 10.20 -1.60 -5.92
C ASN A 67 9.57 -0.35 -5.27
N ARG A 68 10.31 0.32 -4.37
CA ARG A 68 9.82 1.49 -3.63
C ARG A 68 9.42 2.64 -4.55
N ASP A 69 10.26 3.01 -5.53
CA ASP A 69 9.96 4.09 -6.48
C ASP A 69 8.72 3.77 -7.32
N GLU A 70 8.55 2.50 -7.71
CA GLU A 70 7.38 2.05 -8.48
C GLU A 70 6.12 2.10 -7.63
N ALA A 71 6.17 1.62 -6.39
CA ALA A 71 5.06 1.68 -5.45
C ALA A 71 4.71 3.12 -5.04
N TYR A 72 5.69 4.04 -5.08
CA TYR A 72 5.50 5.47 -4.84
C TYR A 72 4.77 6.14 -6.00
N ASP A 73 5.08 5.79 -7.24
CA ASP A 73 4.41 6.32 -8.43
C ASP A 73 2.98 5.77 -8.57
N SER A 74 2.81 4.45 -8.52
CA SER A 74 1.50 3.81 -8.45
C SER A 74 1.59 2.45 -7.76
N TRP A 75 1.06 2.37 -6.55
CA TRP A 75 0.96 1.12 -5.80
C TRP A 75 0.12 0.07 -6.55
N ARG A 76 -0.87 0.51 -7.35
CA ARG A 76 -1.71 -0.40 -8.15
C ARG A 76 -0.89 -1.07 -9.23
N THR A 77 -0.12 -0.31 -10.00
CA THR A 77 0.77 -0.87 -11.03
C THR A 77 1.85 -1.75 -10.41
N ALA A 78 2.41 -1.35 -9.26
CA ALA A 78 3.37 -2.18 -8.52
C ALA A 78 2.75 -3.53 -8.10
N TRP A 79 1.51 -3.51 -7.62
CA TRP A 79 0.77 -4.72 -7.25
C TRP A 79 0.48 -5.61 -8.46
N GLU A 80 0.01 -5.04 -9.57
CA GLU A 80 -0.26 -5.79 -10.80
C GLU A 80 0.99 -6.52 -11.31
N LYS A 81 2.16 -5.86 -11.24
CA LYS A 81 3.44 -6.47 -11.60
C LYS A 81 3.86 -7.58 -10.63
N GLN A 82 3.69 -7.37 -9.33
CA GLN A 82 4.00 -8.39 -8.31
C GLN A 82 3.14 -9.64 -8.49
N HIS A 83 1.84 -9.43 -8.68
CA HIS A 83 0.87 -10.48 -8.90
C HIS A 83 1.14 -11.22 -10.22
N ALA A 84 1.47 -10.50 -11.29
CA ALA A 84 1.87 -11.11 -12.57
C ALA A 84 3.19 -11.91 -12.48
N ALA A 85 4.08 -11.55 -11.54
CA ALA A 85 5.32 -12.27 -11.29
C ALA A 85 5.17 -13.48 -10.34
N GLY A 86 3.97 -13.75 -9.81
CA GLY A 86 3.71 -14.86 -8.89
C GLY A 86 4.38 -14.71 -7.53
N LYS A 87 4.68 -13.46 -7.13
CA LYS A 87 5.15 -13.15 -5.78
C LYS A 87 3.93 -12.90 -4.89
N GLU A 88 3.48 -13.94 -4.22
CA GLU A 88 2.43 -13.92 -3.19
C GLU A 88 3.00 -14.24 -1.81
#